data_AF-A0A846R0E8-F1
#
_entry.id   AF-A0A846R0E8-F1
#
_cell.length_a   1.000
_cell.length_b   1.000
_cell.length_c   1.000
_cell.angle_alpha   90.00
_cell.angle_beta   90.00
_cell.angle_gamma   90.00
#
_symmetry.space_group_name_H-M   'P 1'
#
loop_
_entity.id
_entity.type
_entity.pdbx_description
1 polymer ?
#
loop_
_entity_poly.entity_id
_entity_poly.type
_entity_poly.pdbx_seq_one_letter_code
_entity_poly.pdbx_strand_id
1 'polypeptide(L)'
;MKLIIGIIIVLIGVFIVLKKRNIEKTKSYKWNLENENLKTDFTNILSKKPNLEYLIVEFDSYYIQYKGFVKSKEFYSEIVSNEFLDEKNQYSENQKNGIFSLGFLEPKKKDSDGNISPNYSKWYGAKSKNEIDLIFNELIKILESIYGLKKGTEIKLRW
;
A
#
# COMPACT_ATOMS: atom_id res chain seq x y z
N MET A 1 32.43 25.53 29.05
CA MET A 1 31.45 25.82 27.98
C MET A 1 31.99 25.43 26.58
N LYS A 2 32.47 24.19 26.40
CA LYS A 2 32.85 23.59 25.09
C LYS A 2 32.25 22.20 24.88
N LEU A 3 31.86 21.53 25.97
CA LEU A 3 31.16 20.23 25.98
C LEU A 3 29.71 20.28 25.45
N ILE A 4 29.02 21.42 25.59
CA ILE A 4 27.61 21.55 25.17
C ILE A 4 27.49 21.60 23.63
N ILE A 5 28.49 22.15 22.93
CA ILE A 5 28.45 22.31 21.47
C ILE A 5 28.68 20.96 20.75
N GLY A 6 29.51 20.08 21.30
CA GLY A 6 29.77 18.74 20.73
C GLY A 6 28.54 17.82 20.78
N ILE A 7 27.75 17.89 21.85
CA ILE A 7 26.52 17.11 22.02
C ILE A 7 25.43 17.57 21.03
N ILE A 8 25.35 18.87 20.76
CA ILE A 8 24.38 19.43 19.80
C ILE A 8 24.72 19.01 18.36
N ILE A 9 26.00 18.96 17.97
CA ILE A 9 26.40 18.53 16.62
C ILE A 9 26.14 17.03 16.41
N VAL A 10 26.35 16.20 17.43
CA VAL A 10 26.02 14.76 17.39
C VAL A 10 24.51 14.55 17.32
N LEU A 11 23.71 15.32 18.07
CA LEU A 11 22.25 15.25 17.99
C LEU A 11 21.72 15.73 16.65
N ILE A 12 22.26 16.80 16.06
CA ILE A 12 21.87 17.27 14.71
C ILE A 12 22.29 16.25 13.64
N GLY A 13 23.48 15.64 13.76
CA GLY A 13 23.94 14.58 12.85
C GLY A 13 23.06 13.33 12.93
N VAL A 14 22.70 12.88 14.13
CA VAL A 14 21.78 11.76 14.36
C VAL A 14 20.37 12.12 13.92
N PHE A 15 19.90 13.35 14.13
CA PHE A 15 18.58 13.80 13.67
C PHE A 15 18.52 13.93 12.15
N ILE A 16 19.58 14.37 11.48
CA ILE A 16 19.67 14.39 10.01
C ILE A 16 19.74 12.96 9.46
N VAL A 17 20.45 12.03 10.13
CA VAL A 17 20.51 10.61 9.73
C VAL A 17 19.19 9.88 10.00
N LEU A 18 18.49 10.17 11.09
CA LEU A 18 17.16 9.64 11.41
C LEU A 18 16.09 10.24 10.51
N LYS A 19 16.14 11.55 10.24
CA LYS A 19 15.28 12.21 9.25
C LYS A 19 15.56 11.69 7.84
N LYS A 20 16.81 11.31 7.50
CA LYS A 20 17.15 10.61 6.24
C LYS A 20 16.63 9.17 6.18
N ARG A 21 16.28 8.55 7.32
CA ARG A 21 15.92 7.12 7.37
C ARG A 21 14.44 6.82 7.17
N ASN A 22 13.52 7.78 7.30
CA ASN A 22 12.09 7.62 6.98
C ASN A 22 11.49 8.93 6.46
N ILE A 23 12.06 9.50 5.39
CA ILE A 23 11.29 10.49 4.61
C ILE A 23 10.30 9.69 3.79
N GLU A 24 9.11 9.51 4.35
CA GLU A 24 7.97 9.00 3.61
C GLU A 24 7.79 9.83 2.34
N LYS A 25 8.00 9.20 1.19
CA LYS A 25 7.85 9.85 -0.10
C LYS A 25 6.40 9.76 -0.48
N THR A 26 5.79 10.92 -0.70
CA THR A 26 4.43 11.01 -1.23
C THR A 26 4.46 11.52 -2.66
N LYS A 27 3.73 10.86 -3.56
CA LYS A 27 3.38 11.40 -4.89
C LYS A 27 1.88 11.34 -5.09
N SER A 28 1.28 12.42 -5.58
CA SER A 28 -0.13 12.50 -5.95
C SER A 28 -0.32 12.34 -7.45
N TYR A 29 -1.44 11.74 -7.84
CA TYR A 29 -1.88 11.56 -9.23
C TYR A 29 -3.37 11.84 -9.33
N LYS A 30 -3.82 12.20 -10.53
CA LYS A 30 -5.23 12.30 -10.90
C LYS A 30 -5.69 11.03 -11.61
N TRP A 31 -6.66 10.35 -11.00
CA TRP A 31 -7.24 9.12 -11.51
C TRP A 31 -7.77 9.25 -12.94
N ASN A 32 -7.43 8.30 -13.82
CA ASN A 32 -7.79 8.29 -15.24
C ASN A 32 -7.29 9.48 -16.07
N LEU A 33 -6.36 10.27 -15.52
CA LEU A 33 -5.62 11.32 -16.25
C LEU A 33 -4.12 11.05 -16.26
N GLU A 34 -3.60 10.40 -15.22
CA GLU A 34 -2.16 10.17 -15.04
C GLU A 34 -1.82 8.68 -14.82
N ASN A 35 -2.66 7.76 -15.32
CA ASN A 35 -2.53 6.32 -15.06
C ASN A 35 -1.19 5.73 -15.49
N GLU A 36 -0.60 6.20 -16.60
CA GLU A 36 0.73 5.72 -17.05
C GLU A 36 1.85 6.14 -16.10
N ASN A 37 1.79 7.38 -15.57
CA ASN A 37 2.74 7.86 -14.58
C ASN A 37 2.57 7.11 -13.25
N LEU A 38 1.31 6.91 -12.83
CA LEU A 38 0.96 6.12 -11.66
C LEU A 38 1.47 4.69 -11.78
N LYS A 39 1.23 4.02 -12.91
CA LYS A 39 1.73 2.67 -13.22
C LYS A 39 3.25 2.61 -13.14
N THR A 40 3.92 3.53 -13.82
CA THR A 40 5.38 3.57 -13.86
C THR A 40 5.96 3.73 -12.47
N ASP A 41 5.46 4.67 -11.67
CA ASP A 41 5.95 4.86 -10.31
C ASP A 41 5.61 3.68 -9.39
N PHE A 42 4.36 3.18 -9.42
CA PHE A 42 3.92 2.03 -8.62
C PHE A 42 4.78 0.78 -8.89
N THR A 43 4.91 0.41 -10.17
CA THR A 43 5.69 -0.75 -10.58
C THR A 43 7.17 -0.57 -10.24
N ASN A 44 7.72 0.64 -10.41
CA ASN A 44 9.10 0.94 -10.01
C ASN A 44 9.32 0.85 -8.49
N ILE A 45 8.34 1.24 -7.67
CA ILE A 45 8.41 1.14 -6.21
C ILE A 45 8.44 -0.33 -5.80
N LEU A 46 7.48 -1.14 -6.29
CA LEU A 46 7.42 -2.57 -6.00
C LEU A 46 8.64 -3.34 -6.55
N SER A 47 9.13 -2.97 -7.74
CA SER A 47 10.30 -3.60 -8.34
C SER A 47 11.59 -3.29 -7.60
N LYS A 48 11.63 -2.18 -6.84
CA LYS A 48 12.89 -1.65 -6.32
C LYS A 48 13.52 -2.50 -5.25
N LYS A 49 12.79 -3.31 -4.46
CA LYS A 49 13.36 -4.37 -3.61
C LYS A 49 12.27 -5.30 -3.05
N PRO A 50 12.69 -6.50 -2.60
CA PRO A 50 11.95 -7.25 -1.59
C PRO A 50 11.83 -6.52 -0.21
N ASN A 51 12.55 -5.40 -0.01
CA ASN A 51 12.67 -4.62 1.24
C ASN A 51 11.64 -3.47 1.35
N LEU A 52 10.55 -3.52 0.60
CA LEU A 52 9.50 -2.50 0.72
C LEU A 52 8.88 -2.58 2.12
N GLU A 53 9.12 -1.57 2.97
CA GLU A 53 8.54 -1.52 4.31
C GLU A 53 7.02 -1.39 4.22
N TYR A 54 6.56 -0.45 3.40
CA TYR A 54 5.18 -0.33 2.95
C TYR A 54 5.11 0.47 1.63
N LEU A 55 4.06 0.22 0.86
CA LEU A 55 3.52 1.13 -0.15
C LEU A 55 2.04 1.30 0.18
N ILE A 56 1.61 2.53 0.43
CA ILE A 56 0.21 2.86 0.69
C ILE A 56 -0.33 3.62 -0.52
N VAL A 57 -1.45 3.15 -1.04
CA VAL A 57 -2.26 3.84 -2.05
C VAL A 57 -3.45 4.45 -1.33
N GLU A 58 -3.48 5.77 -1.19
CA GLU A 58 -4.58 6.50 -0.53
C GLU A 58 -5.47 7.18 -1.56
N PHE A 59 -6.77 7.17 -1.32
CA PHE A 59 -7.77 7.85 -2.15
C PHE A 59 -9.05 8.06 -1.34
N ASP A 60 -9.72 9.19 -1.55
CA ASP A 60 -10.90 9.59 -0.76
C ASP A 60 -10.67 9.42 0.75
N SER A 61 -11.42 8.53 1.42
CA SER A 61 -11.27 8.16 2.83
C SER A 61 -10.70 6.75 3.03
N TYR A 62 -10.09 6.16 2.00
CA TYR A 62 -9.68 4.76 1.95
C TYR A 62 -8.19 4.62 1.66
N TYR A 63 -7.67 3.43 1.92
CA TYR A 63 -6.31 3.07 1.56
C TYR A 63 -6.18 1.59 1.19
N ILE A 64 -5.12 1.29 0.44
CA ILE A 64 -4.63 -0.06 0.15
C ILE A 64 -3.16 -0.08 0.52
N GLN A 65 -2.75 -1.04 1.34
CA GLN A 65 -1.36 -1.18 1.75
C GLN A 65 -0.74 -2.41 1.09
N TYR A 66 0.54 -2.30 0.73
CA TYR A 66 1.40 -3.40 0.29
C TYR A 66 2.65 -3.43 1.16
N LYS A 67 3.09 -4.60 1.59
CA LYS A 67 4.31 -4.80 2.38
C LYS A 67 5.15 -5.92 1.77
N GLY A 68 6.44 -5.67 1.55
CA GLY A 68 7.37 -6.63 0.99
C GLY A 68 7.98 -7.57 2.03
N PHE A 69 8.09 -8.84 1.67
CA PHE A 69 8.75 -9.87 2.48
C PHE A 69 9.98 -10.39 1.76
N VAL A 70 11.15 -9.96 2.25
CA VAL A 70 12.44 -10.15 1.55
C VAL A 70 12.77 -11.61 1.30
N LYS A 71 12.59 -12.43 2.34
CA LYS A 71 13.01 -13.83 2.34
C LYS A 71 12.17 -14.69 1.40
N SER A 72 10.86 -14.42 1.30
CA SER A 72 9.93 -15.19 0.47
C SER A 72 9.70 -14.59 -0.92
N LYS A 73 10.13 -13.35 -1.16
CA LYS A 73 9.85 -12.59 -2.40
C LYS A 73 8.35 -12.47 -2.65
N GLU A 74 7.62 -12.09 -1.62
CA GLU A 74 6.18 -11.92 -1.64
C GLU A 74 5.80 -10.51 -1.22
N PHE A 75 4.61 -10.09 -1.64
CA PHE A 75 3.93 -8.95 -1.07
C PHE A 75 2.69 -9.40 -0.31
N TYR A 76 2.52 -8.83 0.87
CA TYR A 76 1.26 -8.87 1.58
C TYR A 76 0.49 -7.60 1.31
N SER A 77 -0.79 -7.70 0.99
CA SER A 77 -1.66 -6.55 0.78
C SER A 77 -2.84 -6.56 1.72
N GLU A 78 -3.24 -5.37 2.16
CA GLU A 78 -4.46 -5.15 2.94
C GLU A 78 -5.29 -4.02 2.31
N ILE A 79 -6.60 -4.23 2.28
CA ILE A 79 -7.60 -3.18 2.06
C ILE A 79 -8.43 -3.05 3.34
N VAL A 80 -9.00 -1.88 3.58
CA VAL A 80 -9.72 -1.55 4.82
C VAL A 80 -10.77 -2.61 5.23
N SER A 81 -10.90 -2.87 6.54
CA SER A 81 -11.84 -3.86 7.08
C SER A 81 -13.31 -3.43 7.01
N ASN A 82 -14.23 -4.39 7.03
CA ASN A 82 -15.65 -4.10 7.26
C ASN A 82 -15.90 -3.39 8.59
N GLU A 83 -15.12 -3.69 9.63
CA GLU A 83 -15.32 -3.12 10.98
C GLU A 83 -14.98 -1.64 11.01
N PHE A 84 -13.93 -1.22 10.31
CA PHE A 84 -13.61 0.19 10.14
C PHE A 84 -14.66 0.91 9.27
N LEU A 85 -15.26 0.18 8.33
CA LEU A 85 -16.33 0.69 7.47
C LEU A 85 -17.70 0.75 8.16
N ASP A 86 -17.93 -0.07 9.19
CA ASP A 86 -19.23 -0.29 9.84
C ASP A 86 -19.77 0.94 10.58
N GLU A 87 -18.94 1.95 10.82
CA GLU A 87 -19.42 3.20 11.42
C GLU A 87 -20.37 3.94 10.47
N LYS A 88 -20.24 3.82 9.13
CA LYS A 88 -21.15 4.46 8.12
C LYS A 88 -21.25 3.85 6.71
N ASN A 89 -20.36 2.96 6.26
CA ASN A 89 -20.21 2.57 4.84
C ASN A 89 -19.82 1.11 4.62
N GLN A 90 -20.68 0.14 4.97
CA GLN A 90 -20.43 -1.26 4.62
C GLN A 90 -20.23 -1.46 3.11
N TYR A 91 -19.31 -2.35 2.73
CA TYR A 91 -19.28 -2.83 1.35
C TYR A 91 -20.59 -3.53 1.01
N SER A 92 -21.15 -3.15 -0.14
CA SER A 92 -22.23 -3.91 -0.78
C SER A 92 -21.75 -5.32 -1.15
N GLU A 93 -22.70 -6.23 -1.34
CA GLU A 93 -22.40 -7.61 -1.73
C GLU A 93 -21.59 -7.68 -3.04
N ASN A 94 -21.87 -6.79 -3.99
CA ASN A 94 -21.11 -6.69 -5.24
C ASN A 94 -19.65 -6.31 -5.01
N GLN A 95 -19.38 -5.39 -4.07
CA GLN A 95 -18.02 -4.99 -3.71
C GLN A 95 -17.27 -6.14 -3.01
N LYS A 96 -17.93 -6.85 -2.09
CA LYS A 96 -17.36 -8.03 -1.43
C LYS A 96 -17.04 -9.13 -2.45
N ASN A 97 -17.97 -9.42 -3.36
CA ASN A 97 -17.74 -10.37 -4.44
C ASN A 97 -16.60 -9.96 -5.36
N GLY A 98 -16.47 -8.66 -5.65
CA GLY A 98 -15.32 -8.09 -6.35
C GLY A 98 -14.00 -8.39 -5.63
N ILE A 99 -13.94 -8.10 -4.33
CA ILE A 99 -12.76 -8.34 -3.49
C ILE A 99 -12.39 -9.83 -3.46
N PHE A 100 -13.36 -10.72 -3.25
CA PHE A 100 -13.15 -12.16 -3.20
C PHE A 100 -12.77 -12.76 -4.56
N SER A 101 -13.29 -12.21 -5.66
CA SER A 101 -12.90 -12.64 -7.01
C SER A 101 -11.42 -12.36 -7.32
N LEU A 102 -10.83 -11.39 -6.62
CA LEU A 102 -9.40 -11.11 -6.67
C LEU A 102 -8.60 -12.00 -5.72
N GLY A 103 -9.24 -12.90 -4.96
CA GLY A 103 -8.56 -13.83 -4.04
C GLY A 103 -8.16 -13.22 -2.70
N PHE A 104 -8.74 -12.09 -2.31
CA PHE A 104 -8.60 -11.57 -0.95
C PHE A 104 -9.36 -12.45 0.04
N LEU A 105 -8.77 -12.66 1.21
CA LEU A 105 -9.39 -13.29 2.34
C LEU A 105 -10.29 -12.29 3.06
N GLU A 106 -11.34 -12.81 3.69
CA GLU A 106 -12.24 -12.03 4.53
C GLU A 106 -11.55 -11.64 5.85
N PRO A 107 -11.88 -10.46 6.42
CA PRO A 107 -11.50 -10.10 7.77
C PRO A 107 -11.65 -11.26 8.76
N LYS A 108 -10.65 -11.39 9.64
CA LYS A 108 -10.58 -12.37 10.73
C LYS A 108 -10.51 -13.83 10.31
N LYS A 109 -10.47 -14.15 9.00
CA LYS A 109 -10.15 -15.51 8.54
C LYS A 109 -8.66 -15.78 8.66
N LYS A 110 -8.33 -17.05 8.95
CA LYS A 110 -6.96 -17.55 8.94
C LYS A 110 -6.50 -17.78 7.50
N ASP A 111 -5.30 -17.35 7.17
CA ASP A 111 -4.61 -17.79 5.95
C ASP A 111 -4.05 -19.22 6.11
N SER A 112 -3.39 -19.73 5.06
CA SER A 112 -2.80 -21.08 5.05
C SER A 112 -1.73 -21.28 6.12
N ASP A 113 -1.11 -20.20 6.58
CA ASP A 113 -0.05 -20.21 7.59
C ASP A 113 -0.60 -19.92 9.00
N GLY A 114 -1.92 -19.73 9.12
CA GLY A 114 -2.63 -19.47 10.36
C GLY A 114 -2.63 -18.01 10.80
N ASN A 115 -2.14 -17.07 9.98
CA ASN A 115 -2.18 -15.65 10.27
C ASN A 115 -3.61 -15.11 10.15
N ILE A 116 -3.95 -14.11 10.97
CA ILE A 116 -5.25 -13.45 10.98
C ILE A 116 -5.04 -11.97 10.75
N SER A 117 -5.81 -11.39 9.82
CA SER A 117 -5.86 -9.93 9.61
C SER A 117 -7.24 -9.39 10.00
N PRO A 118 -7.34 -8.22 10.63
CA PRO A 118 -8.61 -7.52 10.77
C PRO A 118 -9.15 -7.00 9.42
N ASN A 119 -8.30 -6.92 8.40
CA ASN A 119 -8.57 -6.36 7.08
C ASN A 119 -8.84 -7.47 6.05
N TYR A 120 -9.41 -7.10 4.90
CA TYR A 120 -9.34 -8.04 3.77
C TYR A 120 -7.90 -8.08 3.27
N SER A 121 -7.35 -9.28 3.12
CA SER A 121 -5.92 -9.42 2.87
C SER A 121 -5.58 -10.43 1.78
N LYS A 122 -4.43 -10.25 1.14
CA LYS A 122 -3.97 -11.14 0.07
C LYS A 122 -2.45 -11.21 0.03
N TRP A 123 -1.94 -12.39 -0.27
CA TRP A 123 -0.53 -12.63 -0.59
C TRP A 123 -0.31 -12.66 -2.10
N TYR A 124 0.77 -12.03 -2.55
CA TYR A 124 1.19 -11.98 -3.94
C TYR A 124 2.60 -12.55 -4.07
N GLY A 125 2.84 -13.31 -5.15
CA GLY A 125 4.19 -13.55 -5.65
C GLY A 125 4.78 -12.28 -6.25
N ALA A 126 6.09 -12.06 -6.07
CA ALA A 126 6.79 -10.87 -6.55
C ALA A 126 8.15 -11.21 -7.19
N LYS A 127 8.20 -12.30 -7.96
CA LYS A 127 9.45 -12.85 -8.50
C LYS A 127 9.77 -12.26 -9.87
N SER A 128 8.79 -11.66 -10.55
CA SER A 128 8.90 -11.16 -11.92
C SER A 128 8.16 -9.84 -12.14
N LYS A 129 8.55 -9.11 -13.20
CA LYS A 129 7.84 -7.91 -13.64
C LYS A 129 6.37 -8.20 -13.99
N ASN A 130 6.10 -9.34 -14.61
CA ASN A 130 4.74 -9.75 -14.97
C ASN A 130 3.84 -9.89 -13.73
N GLU A 131 4.36 -10.44 -12.63
CA GLU A 131 3.61 -10.51 -11.36
C GLU A 131 3.36 -9.11 -10.77
N ILE A 132 4.32 -8.19 -10.87
CA ILE A 132 4.14 -6.80 -10.42
C ILE A 132 3.09 -6.06 -11.29
N ASP A 133 3.11 -6.28 -12.60
CA ASP A 133 2.11 -5.73 -13.52
C ASP A 133 0.70 -6.29 -13.21
N LEU A 134 0.60 -7.56 -12.79
CA LEU A 134 -0.66 -8.14 -12.31
C LEU A 134 -1.17 -7.44 -11.05
N ILE A 135 -0.29 -7.16 -10.07
CA ILE A 135 -0.66 -6.40 -8.87
C ILE A 135 -1.24 -5.03 -9.25
N PHE A 136 -0.60 -4.33 -10.20
CA PHE A 136 -1.12 -3.04 -10.65
C PHE A 136 -2.47 -3.16 -11.37
N ASN A 137 -2.65 -4.17 -12.22
CA ASN A 137 -3.94 -4.38 -12.89
C ASN A 137 -5.06 -4.71 -11.89
N GLU A 138 -4.77 -5.43 -10.81
CA GLU A 138 -5.72 -5.64 -9.73
C GLU A 138 -6.02 -4.35 -8.96
N LEU A 139 -5.01 -3.51 -8.69
CA LEU A 139 -5.23 -2.19 -8.11
C LEU A 139 -6.22 -1.37 -8.95
N ILE A 140 -6.05 -1.33 -10.28
CA ILE A 140 -6.99 -0.64 -11.19
C ILE A 140 -8.41 -1.19 -11.01
N LYS A 141 -8.59 -2.52 -11.02
CA LYS A 141 -9.90 -3.14 -10.79
C LYS A 141 -10.50 -2.78 -9.43
N ILE A 142 -9.69 -2.68 -8.39
CA ILE A 142 -10.15 -2.27 -7.06
C ILE A 142 -10.65 -0.83 -7.10
N LEU A 143 -9.86 0.08 -7.66
CA LEU A 143 -10.21 1.50 -7.74
C LEU A 143 -11.47 1.74 -8.60
N GLU A 144 -11.61 1.03 -9.72
CA GLU A 144 -12.74 1.18 -10.64
C GLU A 144 -13.99 0.45 -10.17
N SER A 145 -13.89 -0.85 -9.92
CA SER A 145 -15.05 -1.72 -9.78
C SER A 145 -15.51 -1.85 -8.34
N ILE A 146 -14.59 -1.75 -7.37
CA ILE A 146 -14.93 -1.86 -5.94
C ILE A 146 -15.21 -0.47 -5.38
N TYR A 147 -14.34 0.51 -5.61
CA TYR A 147 -14.52 1.85 -5.03
C TYR A 147 -15.19 2.86 -5.97
N GLY A 148 -15.33 2.56 -7.27
CA GLY A 148 -16.06 3.44 -8.19
C GLY A 148 -15.42 4.82 -8.34
N LEU A 149 -14.09 4.93 -8.32
CA LEU A 149 -13.40 6.21 -8.32
C LEU A 149 -13.79 7.07 -9.52
N LYS A 150 -14.16 8.32 -9.25
CA LYS A 150 -14.48 9.30 -10.29
C LYS A 150 -13.20 9.74 -11.00
N LYS A 151 -13.30 9.99 -12.31
CA LYS A 151 -12.20 10.58 -13.08
C LYS A 151 -11.75 11.89 -12.43
N GLY A 152 -10.43 12.03 -12.22
CA GLY A 152 -9.83 13.18 -11.56
C GLY A 152 -9.76 13.10 -10.02
N THR A 153 -10.26 12.03 -9.39
CA THR A 153 -10.01 11.75 -7.96
C THR A 153 -8.51 11.73 -7.69
N GLU A 154 -8.07 12.31 -6.58
CA GLU A 154 -6.66 12.27 -6.17
C GLU A 154 -6.31 10.90 -5.61
N ILE A 155 -5.21 10.33 -6.10
CA ILE A 155 -4.59 9.12 -5.57
C ILE A 155 -3.20 9.48 -5.08
N LYS A 156 -2.84 9.06 -3.87
CA LYS A 156 -1.49 9.26 -3.32
C LYS A 156 -0.78 7.93 -3.17
N LEU A 157 0.45 7.86 -3.65
CA LEU A 157 1.38 6.79 -3.34
C LEU A 157 2.31 7.27 -2.21
N ARG A 158 2.41 6.50 -1.12
CA ARG A 158 3.30 6.75 0.03
C ARG A 158 4.22 5.56 0.27
N TRP A 159 5.54 5.76 0.33
CA TRP A 159 6.55 4.69 0.49
C TRP A 159 7.91 5.19 1.00
#